data_AF-A0AAD6YBR3-F1
#
_entry.id   AF-A0AAD6YBR3-F1
#
_cell.length_a   1.000
_cell.length_b   1.000
_cell.length_c   1.000
_cell.angle_alpha   90.00
_cell.angle_beta   90.00
_cell.angle_gamma   90.00
#
_symmetry.space_group_name_H-M   'P 1'
#
loop_
_entity.id
_entity.type
_entity.pdbx_description
1 polymer ?
#
loop_
_entity_poly.entity_id
_entity_poly.type
_entity_poly.pdbx_seq_one_letter_code
_entity_poly.pdbx_strand_id
1 'polypeptide(L)'
;MDADASPWTQAIVPYTPVTEVVVRDAQPDGRWAALRSSFASPTPGRTLNQVYCSVGGAVERRTNRLAYRMGLGPHVPAEKIKSAFGDGEQRCLQLCAMRDEVPASLERECSRLIKYTLPAKAATTQLQAWKSVVELATLFPGLRSVFLHSKRIADVPPTLDGISALWDRSGGGGGIRVGDEIEWSFWKTLAATCLSDTSISAVVEQSTVPQLTHCELEDGGLSVIERLLVALDCRESEFSDSLCVRYLGGVLSLPGFWLDSGRAHGEVAKKLCLAAIRVLKDIGADLIQPPVPVPDDTSSPFDYEGTDLLIDTLLHGISCHFTIAEDLWHIQPWFSSFAEVVQLLRGPTSEELLPNSWTRATSERFNMLIPALYRDVEMNIRVEPATNVLREQARRALAERNIRGKEASNLLYWNVGGKILYWPTPRAQSENKGVVR
;
A
#
# COMPACT_ATOMS: atom_id res chain seq x y z
N MET A 1 -62.40 -10.05 15.96
CA MET A 1 -61.41 -10.00 14.87
C MET A 1 -60.08 -10.20 15.55
N ASP A 2 -59.70 -11.48 15.62
CA ASP A 2 -58.60 -12.00 16.40
C ASP A 2 -57.27 -11.69 15.73
N ALA A 3 -56.31 -11.24 16.55
CA ALA A 3 -54.95 -10.98 16.15
C ALA A 3 -54.11 -12.25 16.43
N ASP A 4 -53.55 -12.82 15.38
CA ASP A 4 -52.62 -13.94 15.43
C ASP A 4 -51.34 -13.54 16.16
N ALA A 5 -51.13 -14.14 17.35
CA ALA A 5 -49.91 -14.06 18.11
C ALA A 5 -48.92 -15.14 17.65
N SER A 6 -47.70 -14.71 17.31
CA SER A 6 -46.55 -15.54 16.91
C SER A 6 -46.07 -16.46 18.04
N PRO A 7 -45.74 -17.75 17.78
CA PRO A 7 -45.45 -18.74 18.82
C PRO A 7 -43.96 -18.85 19.23
N TRP A 8 -43.14 -17.81 19.07
CA TRP A 8 -41.71 -17.86 19.44
C TRP A 8 -41.43 -17.17 20.77
N THR A 9 -41.90 -17.76 21.87
CA THR A 9 -41.42 -17.46 23.22
C THR A 9 -40.30 -18.43 23.57
N GLN A 10 -39.05 -18.08 23.27
CA GLN A 10 -37.89 -18.86 23.70
C GLN A 10 -37.54 -18.52 25.17
N ALA A 11 -37.33 -19.58 25.92
CA ALA A 11 -37.05 -19.58 27.36
C ALA A 11 -35.78 -18.79 27.71
N ILE A 12 -35.92 -17.91 28.69
CA ILE A 12 -34.80 -17.23 29.35
C ILE A 12 -34.09 -18.27 30.23
N VAL A 13 -32.88 -18.66 29.85
CA VAL A 13 -31.97 -19.42 30.72
C VAL A 13 -31.24 -18.43 31.63
N PRO A 14 -31.22 -18.62 32.95
CA PRO A 14 -30.50 -17.71 33.84
C PRO A 14 -29.00 -17.85 33.65
N TYR A 15 -28.35 -16.72 33.36
CA TYR A 15 -26.91 -16.57 33.26
C TYR A 15 -26.28 -16.85 34.63
N THR A 16 -25.45 -17.89 34.73
CA THR A 16 -24.63 -18.14 35.92
C THR A 16 -23.32 -17.36 35.76
N PRO A 17 -22.94 -16.50 36.72
CA PRO A 17 -21.69 -15.75 36.61
C PRO A 17 -20.51 -16.73 36.71
N VAL A 18 -19.61 -16.63 35.73
CA VAL A 18 -18.31 -17.31 35.76
C VAL A 18 -17.49 -16.70 36.89
N THR A 19 -17.15 -17.51 37.89
CA THR A 19 -16.17 -17.16 38.90
C THR A 19 -14.81 -17.01 38.24
N GLU A 20 -14.31 -15.77 38.15
CA GLU A 20 -12.92 -15.48 37.82
C GLU A 20 -12.01 -16.14 38.85
N VAL A 21 -11.33 -17.21 38.43
CA VAL A 21 -10.18 -17.74 39.16
C VAL A 21 -9.01 -16.82 38.87
N VAL A 22 -8.77 -15.85 39.75
CA VAL A 22 -7.57 -15.03 39.74
C VAL A 22 -6.38 -15.93 40.05
N VAL A 23 -5.71 -16.41 39.00
CA VAL A 23 -4.41 -17.07 39.11
C VAL A 23 -3.39 -15.95 39.35
N ARG A 24 -2.88 -15.84 40.58
CA ARG A 24 -1.76 -14.96 40.90
C ARG A 24 -0.54 -15.36 40.07
N ASP A 25 0.00 -14.41 39.33
CA ASP A 25 1.24 -14.55 38.56
C ASP A 25 2.41 -14.92 39.48
N ALA A 26 2.80 -16.19 39.44
CA ALA A 26 4.10 -16.63 39.92
C ALA A 26 5.13 -16.34 38.82
N GLN A 27 6.20 -15.63 39.19
CA GLN A 27 7.36 -15.34 38.34
C GLN A 27 7.84 -16.62 37.62
N PRO A 28 7.98 -16.63 36.28
CA PRO A 28 8.29 -17.85 35.55
C PRO A 28 9.77 -18.20 35.68
N ASP A 29 10.08 -19.18 36.52
CA ASP A 29 11.33 -19.92 36.41
C ASP A 29 11.44 -20.52 35.00
N GLY A 30 12.55 -20.27 34.31
CA GLY A 30 12.82 -20.66 32.91
C GLY A 30 12.70 -22.16 32.58
N ARG A 31 12.39 -23.00 33.57
CA ARG A 31 12.09 -24.43 33.43
C ARG A 31 10.74 -24.71 32.78
N TRP A 32 9.75 -23.81 32.89
CA TRP A 32 8.43 -24.00 32.29
C TRP A 32 8.37 -23.71 30.78
N ALA A 33 9.30 -22.90 30.27
CA ALA A 33 9.39 -22.62 28.82
C ALA A 33 9.77 -23.87 28.02
N ALA A 34 10.68 -24.70 28.54
CA ALA A 34 11.09 -25.98 27.93
C ALA A 34 10.00 -27.06 28.00
N LEU A 35 9.12 -27.01 29.01
CA LEU A 35 7.95 -27.90 29.09
C LEU A 35 6.85 -27.46 28.12
N ARG A 36 6.63 -26.15 27.91
CA ARG A 36 5.65 -25.66 26.91
C ARG A 36 6.02 -26.04 25.47
N SER A 37 7.31 -26.12 25.11
CA SER A 37 7.72 -26.64 23.80
C SER A 37 7.57 -28.16 23.66
N SER A 38 7.64 -28.90 24.78
CA SER A 38 7.52 -30.37 24.81
C SER A 38 6.06 -30.87 24.74
N PHE A 39 5.07 -30.02 25.09
CA PHE A 39 3.64 -30.30 24.89
C PHE A 39 3.08 -29.77 23.55
N ALA A 40 3.95 -29.40 22.60
CA ALA A 40 3.57 -29.07 21.23
C ALA A 40 3.19 -30.30 20.38
N SER A 41 2.86 -31.44 21.01
CA SER A 41 2.21 -32.54 20.32
C SER A 41 0.86 -32.07 19.77
N PRO A 42 0.53 -32.31 18.49
CA PRO A 42 -0.73 -31.92 17.90
C PRO A 42 -1.87 -32.58 18.68
N THR A 43 -2.55 -31.81 19.54
CA THR A 43 -3.77 -32.29 20.18
C THR A 43 -4.83 -32.47 19.10
N PRO A 44 -5.68 -33.51 19.17
CA PRO A 44 -6.71 -33.76 18.16
C PRO A 44 -7.57 -32.54 17.84
N GLY A 45 -7.85 -31.68 18.83
CA GLY A 45 -8.56 -30.42 18.64
C GLY A 45 -7.83 -29.41 17.75
N ARG A 46 -6.49 -29.31 17.84
CA ARG A 46 -5.69 -28.43 16.96
C ARG A 46 -5.67 -28.94 15.52
N THR A 47 -5.51 -30.25 15.32
CA THR A 47 -5.55 -30.86 13.99
C THR A 47 -6.92 -30.71 13.36
N LEU A 48 -8.01 -30.96 14.09
CA LEU A 48 -9.37 -30.74 13.61
C LEU A 48 -9.60 -29.26 13.24
N ASN A 49 -9.21 -28.32 14.10
CA ASN A 49 -9.34 -26.90 13.79
C ASN A 49 -8.56 -26.50 12.52
N GLN A 50 -7.32 -26.98 12.36
CA GLN A 50 -6.53 -26.74 11.15
C GLN A 50 -7.20 -27.31 9.90
N VAL A 51 -7.78 -28.52 9.98
CA VAL A 51 -8.53 -29.13 8.88
C VAL A 51 -9.78 -28.32 8.56
N TYR A 52 -10.57 -27.92 9.56
CA TYR A 52 -11.76 -27.09 9.37
C TYR A 52 -11.42 -25.73 8.74
N CYS A 53 -10.39 -25.04 9.24
CA CYS A 53 -9.93 -23.79 8.64
C CYS A 53 -9.42 -23.99 7.20
N SER A 54 -8.68 -25.06 6.93
CA SER A 54 -8.15 -25.35 5.59
C SER A 54 -9.26 -25.66 4.59
N VAL A 55 -10.24 -26.48 4.99
CA VAL A 55 -11.41 -26.82 4.17
C VAL A 55 -12.29 -25.59 3.97
N GLY A 56 -12.57 -24.84 5.04
CA GLY A 56 -13.31 -23.58 4.98
C GLY A 56 -12.67 -22.59 4.00
N GLY A 57 -11.36 -22.35 4.12
CA GLY A 57 -10.63 -21.48 3.21
C GLY A 57 -10.53 -22.01 1.76
N ALA A 58 -10.58 -23.32 1.54
CA ALA A 58 -10.62 -23.89 0.19
C ALA A 58 -12.01 -23.70 -0.46
N VAL A 59 -13.08 -23.94 0.30
CA VAL A 59 -14.47 -23.71 -0.13
C VAL A 59 -14.67 -22.22 -0.42
N GLU A 60 -14.29 -21.35 0.51
CA GLU A 60 -14.36 -19.89 0.36
C GLU A 60 -13.62 -19.41 -0.88
N ARG A 61 -12.38 -19.88 -1.13
CA ARG A 61 -11.64 -19.51 -2.35
C ARG A 61 -12.30 -20.01 -3.63
N ARG A 62 -13.04 -21.12 -3.61
CA ARG A 62 -13.79 -21.61 -4.79
C ARG A 62 -15.08 -20.82 -4.97
N THR A 63 -15.83 -20.53 -3.91
CA THR A 63 -17.04 -19.72 -3.98
C THR A 63 -16.72 -18.29 -4.39
N ASN A 64 -15.64 -17.68 -3.88
CA ASN A 64 -15.20 -16.35 -4.27
C ASN A 64 -14.75 -16.32 -5.74
N ARG A 65 -14.05 -17.35 -6.23
CA ARG A 65 -13.72 -17.48 -7.66
C ARG A 65 -14.97 -17.65 -8.52
N LEU A 66 -15.95 -18.42 -8.06
CA LEU A 66 -17.22 -18.58 -8.78
C LEU A 66 -18.02 -17.28 -8.79
N ALA A 67 -18.10 -16.59 -7.65
CA ALA A 67 -18.72 -15.28 -7.52
C ALA A 67 -18.07 -14.26 -8.47
N TYR A 68 -16.73 -14.21 -8.50
CA TYR A 68 -15.96 -13.41 -9.45
C TYR A 68 -16.35 -13.73 -10.90
N ARG A 69 -16.34 -15.02 -11.28
CA ARG A 69 -16.75 -15.47 -12.63
C ARG A 69 -18.21 -15.13 -12.95
N MET A 70 -19.07 -15.12 -11.95
CA MET A 70 -20.49 -14.76 -12.08
C MET A 70 -20.72 -13.24 -12.04
N GLY A 71 -19.68 -12.42 -11.91
CA GLY A 71 -19.84 -10.97 -11.83
C GLY A 71 -20.44 -10.51 -10.49
N LEU A 72 -20.28 -11.28 -9.41
CA LEU A 72 -20.80 -11.00 -8.08
C LEU A 72 -19.71 -10.42 -7.17
N GLY A 73 -20.05 -9.32 -6.48
CA GLY A 73 -19.20 -8.68 -5.48
C GLY A 73 -18.82 -7.24 -5.86
N PRO A 74 -18.17 -6.50 -4.94
CA PRO A 74 -17.80 -5.10 -5.14
C PRO A 74 -16.64 -4.88 -6.13
N HIS A 75 -15.76 -5.86 -6.29
CA HIS A 75 -14.66 -5.79 -7.26
C HIS A 75 -15.16 -5.68 -8.71
N VAL A 76 -16.29 -6.30 -9.05
CA VAL A 76 -16.83 -6.30 -10.42
C VAL A 76 -17.28 -4.91 -10.87
N PRO A 77 -18.14 -4.16 -10.13
CA PRO A 77 -18.41 -2.77 -10.48
C PRO A 77 -17.15 -1.92 -10.41
N ALA A 78 -16.23 -2.14 -9.46
CA ALA A 78 -15.00 -1.37 -9.39
C ALA A 78 -14.12 -1.52 -10.65
N GLU A 79 -13.90 -2.75 -11.12
CA GLU A 79 -13.14 -3.01 -12.34
C GLU A 79 -13.82 -2.47 -13.60
N LYS A 80 -15.15 -2.53 -13.66
CA LYS A 80 -15.92 -1.91 -14.75
C LYS A 80 -15.78 -0.38 -14.77
N ILE A 81 -15.76 0.24 -13.60
CA ILE A 81 -15.51 1.68 -13.46
C ILE A 81 -14.09 1.99 -13.95
N LYS A 82 -13.06 1.30 -13.45
CA LYS A 82 -11.66 1.49 -13.91
C LYS A 82 -11.52 1.31 -15.42
N SER A 83 -12.10 0.24 -15.96
CA SER A 83 -12.08 -0.06 -17.40
C SER A 83 -12.79 1.00 -18.24
N ALA A 84 -13.79 1.68 -17.70
CA ALA A 84 -14.49 2.75 -18.40
C ALA A 84 -13.60 3.99 -18.59
N PHE A 85 -12.72 4.28 -17.63
CA PHE A 85 -11.74 5.36 -17.75
C PHE A 85 -10.54 4.96 -18.63
N GLY A 86 -10.13 3.69 -18.59
CA GLY A 86 -8.92 3.24 -19.27
C GLY A 86 -7.64 3.81 -18.64
N ASP A 87 -6.55 3.76 -19.40
CA ASP A 87 -5.21 4.13 -18.94
C ASP A 87 -4.62 5.30 -19.74
N GLY A 88 -3.63 5.97 -19.14
CA GLY A 88 -2.87 7.04 -19.79
C GLY A 88 -3.74 8.17 -20.33
N GLU A 89 -3.62 8.46 -21.62
CA GLU A 89 -4.37 9.53 -22.30
C GLU A 89 -5.89 9.27 -22.33
N GLN A 90 -6.31 8.01 -22.48
CA GLN A 90 -7.73 7.65 -22.48
C GLN A 90 -8.38 8.06 -21.16
N ARG A 91 -7.68 7.90 -20.03
CA ARG A 91 -8.13 8.33 -18.71
C ARG A 91 -8.40 9.83 -18.67
N CYS A 92 -7.49 10.65 -19.19
CA CYS A 92 -7.66 12.10 -19.25
C CYS A 92 -8.90 12.48 -20.08
N LEU A 93 -9.09 11.85 -21.24
CA LEU A 93 -10.25 12.10 -22.10
C LEU A 93 -11.57 11.74 -21.42
N GLN A 94 -11.63 10.59 -20.73
CA GLN A 94 -12.82 10.15 -20.01
C GLN A 94 -13.12 11.03 -18.79
N LEU A 95 -12.08 11.51 -18.07
CA LEU A 95 -12.25 12.47 -16.98
C LEU A 95 -12.80 13.82 -17.48
N CYS A 96 -12.35 14.29 -18.65
CA CYS A 96 -12.93 15.48 -19.28
C CYS A 96 -14.40 15.24 -19.63
N ALA A 97 -14.71 14.15 -20.35
CA ALA A 97 -16.08 13.85 -20.78
C ALA A 97 -17.05 13.69 -19.61
N MET A 98 -16.62 13.04 -18.52
CA MET A 98 -17.45 12.83 -17.33
C MET A 98 -17.89 14.15 -16.67
N ARG A 99 -17.09 15.23 -16.79
CA ARG A 99 -17.44 16.54 -16.22
C ARG A 99 -18.61 17.20 -16.94
N ASP A 100 -18.74 16.94 -18.23
CA ASP A 100 -19.83 17.47 -19.04
C ASP A 100 -21.11 16.63 -18.84
N GLU A 101 -20.98 15.30 -18.89
CA GLU A 101 -22.09 14.38 -18.71
C GLU A 101 -21.61 13.06 -18.07
N VAL A 102 -22.24 12.65 -16.98
CA VAL A 102 -21.95 11.36 -16.33
C VAL A 102 -22.63 10.24 -17.12
N PRO A 103 -21.90 9.26 -17.68
CA PRO A 103 -22.52 8.16 -18.41
C PRO A 103 -23.44 7.34 -17.51
N ALA A 104 -24.67 7.05 -17.97
CA ALA A 104 -25.64 6.27 -17.19
C ALA A 104 -25.13 4.86 -16.81
N SER A 105 -24.22 4.29 -17.60
CA SER A 105 -23.53 3.05 -17.24
C SER A 105 -22.60 3.22 -16.04
N LEU A 106 -21.88 4.33 -15.95
CA LEU A 106 -20.98 4.65 -14.85
C LEU A 106 -21.78 4.87 -13.56
N GLU A 107 -22.83 5.70 -13.62
CA GLU A 107 -23.72 5.95 -12.48
C GLU A 107 -24.33 4.66 -11.93
N ARG A 108 -24.74 3.74 -12.83
CA ARG A 108 -25.28 2.43 -12.46
C ARG A 108 -24.25 1.57 -11.71
N GLU A 109 -23.01 1.56 -12.17
CA GLU A 109 -21.92 0.78 -11.54
C GLU A 109 -21.51 1.39 -10.19
N CYS A 110 -21.42 2.73 -10.09
CA CYS A 110 -21.22 3.45 -8.82
C CYS A 110 -22.33 3.15 -7.82
N SER A 111 -23.60 3.23 -8.26
CA SER A 111 -24.76 2.88 -7.43
C SER A 111 -24.73 1.43 -6.97
N ARG A 112 -24.30 0.50 -7.84
CA ARG A 112 -24.14 -0.91 -7.49
C ARG A 112 -23.04 -1.09 -6.44
N LEU A 113 -21.94 -0.36 -6.52
CA LEU A 113 -20.86 -0.39 -5.55
C LEU A 113 -21.32 0.15 -4.17
N ILE A 114 -22.03 1.28 -4.12
CA ILE A 114 -22.62 1.80 -2.89
C ILE A 114 -23.61 0.82 -2.26
N LYS A 115 -24.36 0.05 -3.05
CA LYS A 115 -25.23 -1.00 -2.49
C LYS A 115 -24.44 -2.08 -1.72
N TYR A 116 -23.16 -2.28 -2.03
CA TYR A 116 -22.32 -3.24 -1.31
C TYR A 116 -21.80 -2.71 0.03
N THR A 117 -21.82 -1.40 0.29
CA THR A 117 -21.40 -0.81 1.57
C THR A 117 -22.46 -0.91 2.66
N LEU A 118 -23.70 -1.24 2.31
CA LEU A 118 -24.84 -1.26 3.24
C LEU A 118 -24.80 -2.43 4.24
N PRO A 119 -25.37 -2.26 5.45
CA PRO A 119 -25.35 -3.27 6.54
C PRO A 119 -25.93 -4.63 6.18
N ALA A 120 -26.80 -4.70 5.16
CA ALA A 120 -27.39 -5.94 4.66
C ALA A 120 -26.38 -6.88 3.97
N LYS A 121 -25.12 -6.48 3.82
CA LYS A 121 -24.05 -7.27 3.19
C LYS A 121 -23.15 -7.91 4.24
N ALA A 122 -22.48 -9.00 3.85
CA ALA A 122 -21.46 -9.64 4.68
C ALA A 122 -20.33 -8.65 4.99
N ALA A 123 -19.65 -8.83 6.12
CA ALA A 123 -18.68 -7.85 6.60
C ALA A 123 -17.59 -7.64 5.55
N THR A 124 -16.87 -8.70 5.21
CA THR A 124 -15.83 -8.71 4.16
C THR A 124 -16.25 -8.06 2.83
N THR A 125 -17.53 -8.15 2.46
CA THR A 125 -18.07 -7.47 1.26
C THR A 125 -18.18 -5.96 1.42
N GLN A 126 -18.63 -5.45 2.57
CA GLN A 126 -18.67 -4.01 2.83
C GLN A 126 -17.24 -3.44 2.90
N LEU A 127 -16.32 -4.14 3.59
CA LEU A 127 -14.91 -3.74 3.67
C LEU A 127 -14.30 -3.55 2.28
N GLN A 128 -14.45 -4.56 1.40
CA GLN A 128 -13.98 -4.46 0.02
C GLN A 128 -14.66 -3.33 -0.76
N ALA A 129 -15.96 -3.09 -0.50
CA ALA A 129 -16.68 -2.00 -1.14
C ALA A 129 -16.16 -0.63 -0.69
N TRP A 130 -15.88 -0.43 0.60
CA TRP A 130 -15.29 0.82 1.11
C TRP A 130 -13.91 1.07 0.53
N LYS A 131 -13.02 0.06 0.52
CA LYS A 131 -11.71 0.15 -0.15
C LYS A 131 -11.85 0.59 -1.60
N SER A 132 -12.77 -0.04 -2.34
CA SER A 132 -13.04 0.32 -3.74
C SER A 132 -13.59 1.73 -3.90
N VAL A 133 -14.48 2.18 -3.01
CA VAL A 133 -15.01 3.57 -3.04
C VAL A 133 -13.88 4.57 -2.81
N VAL A 134 -13.04 4.35 -1.79
CA VAL A 134 -11.89 5.22 -1.49
C VAL A 134 -10.93 5.26 -2.67
N GLU A 135 -10.54 4.09 -3.20
CA GLU A 135 -9.65 3.99 -4.35
C GLU A 135 -10.21 4.76 -5.55
N LEU A 136 -11.44 4.47 -5.95
CA LEU A 136 -12.03 5.05 -7.16
C LEU A 136 -12.28 6.56 -7.01
N ALA A 137 -12.77 7.03 -5.85
CA ALA A 137 -13.05 8.44 -5.62
C ALA A 137 -11.78 9.30 -5.61
N THR A 138 -10.65 8.73 -5.16
CA THR A 138 -9.35 9.44 -5.11
C THR A 138 -8.52 9.28 -6.38
N LEU A 139 -8.67 8.16 -7.10
CA LEU A 139 -7.99 7.90 -8.37
C LEU A 139 -8.62 8.65 -9.54
N PHE A 140 -9.95 8.87 -9.53
CA PHE A 140 -10.69 9.52 -10.61
C PHE A 140 -11.39 10.80 -10.11
N PRO A 141 -10.74 11.98 -10.23
CA PRO A 141 -11.32 13.25 -9.80
C PRO A 141 -12.71 13.51 -10.40
N GLY A 142 -13.67 13.81 -9.53
CA GLY A 142 -15.08 14.03 -9.88
C GLY A 142 -15.98 12.80 -9.66
N LEU A 143 -15.41 11.59 -9.57
CA LEU A 143 -16.20 10.37 -9.36
C LEU A 143 -16.87 10.31 -7.98
N ARG A 144 -16.29 10.98 -6.97
CA ARG A 144 -16.91 11.18 -5.66
C ARG A 144 -18.32 11.76 -5.77
N SER A 145 -18.51 12.77 -6.62
CA SER A 145 -19.82 13.37 -6.86
C SER A 145 -20.83 12.34 -7.37
N VAL A 146 -20.43 11.43 -8.26
CA VAL A 146 -21.29 10.36 -8.79
C VAL A 146 -21.71 9.39 -7.68
N PHE A 147 -20.81 9.07 -6.73
CA PHE A 147 -21.17 8.27 -5.57
C PHE A 147 -22.21 8.96 -4.67
N LEU A 148 -22.05 10.27 -4.44
CA LEU A 148 -22.98 11.06 -3.62
C LEU A 148 -24.38 11.16 -4.24
N HIS A 149 -24.49 11.17 -5.57
CA HIS A 149 -25.78 11.16 -6.28
C HIS A 149 -26.48 9.78 -6.31
N SER A 150 -25.83 8.72 -5.82
CA SER A 150 -26.48 7.42 -5.66
C SER A 150 -27.71 7.56 -4.77
N LYS A 151 -28.84 6.98 -5.19
CA LYS A 151 -30.12 7.01 -4.44
C LYS A 151 -30.03 6.58 -2.98
N ARG A 152 -28.99 5.83 -2.60
CA ARG A 152 -28.78 5.37 -1.21
C ARG A 152 -28.09 6.39 -0.32
N ILE A 153 -27.38 7.35 -0.92
CA ILE A 153 -26.61 8.39 -0.24
C ILE A 153 -27.24 9.77 -0.45
N ALA A 154 -27.93 10.01 -1.57
CA ALA A 154 -28.48 11.32 -1.93
C ALA A 154 -29.41 11.94 -0.86
N ASP A 155 -30.11 11.11 -0.08
CA ASP A 155 -31.02 11.56 0.99
C ASP A 155 -30.31 11.73 2.36
N VAL A 156 -29.02 11.43 2.42
CA VAL A 156 -28.20 11.50 3.63
C VAL A 156 -27.38 12.79 3.59
N PRO A 157 -27.29 13.57 4.69
CA PRO A 157 -26.39 14.72 4.75
C PRO A 157 -24.95 14.28 4.37
N PRO A 158 -24.25 15.01 3.49
CA PRO A 158 -22.90 14.65 3.06
C PRO A 158 -21.86 15.00 4.13
N THR A 159 -22.12 14.62 5.37
CA THR A 159 -21.23 14.76 6.53
C THR A 159 -20.66 13.39 6.88
N LEU A 160 -19.50 13.38 7.56
CA LEU A 160 -18.86 12.16 8.05
C LEU A 160 -19.86 11.29 8.85
N ASP A 161 -20.56 11.91 9.81
CA ASP A 161 -21.52 11.21 10.66
C ASP A 161 -22.72 10.69 9.87
N GLY A 162 -23.25 11.46 8.92
CA GLY A 162 -24.39 11.06 8.10
C GLY A 162 -24.06 9.82 7.26
N ILE A 163 -22.94 9.86 6.54
CA ILE A 163 -22.50 8.76 5.69
C ILE A 163 -22.08 7.55 6.53
N SER A 164 -21.37 7.76 7.64
CA SER A 164 -20.96 6.67 8.54
C SER A 164 -22.17 5.97 9.18
N ALA A 165 -23.20 6.72 9.60
CA ALA A 165 -24.42 6.18 10.18
C ALA A 165 -25.22 5.31 9.19
N LEU A 166 -25.20 5.66 7.89
CA LEU A 166 -25.82 4.85 6.84
C LEU A 166 -25.24 3.42 6.78
N TRP A 167 -23.99 3.25 7.21
CA TRP A 167 -23.26 1.99 7.14
C TRP A 167 -23.20 1.23 8.46
N ASP A 168 -23.82 1.75 9.51
CA ASP A 168 -23.87 1.10 10.82
C ASP A 168 -24.74 -0.15 10.85
N ARG A 169 -24.21 -1.19 11.49
CA ARG A 169 -24.93 -2.46 11.69
C ARG A 169 -25.75 -2.39 12.96
N SER A 170 -27.04 -2.70 12.85
CA SER A 170 -28.02 -2.64 13.95
C SER A 170 -27.88 -3.77 15.00
N GLY A 171 -26.68 -4.29 15.25
CA GLY A 171 -26.51 -5.50 16.07
C GLY A 171 -25.12 -5.73 16.68
N GLY A 172 -24.32 -4.68 16.90
CA GLY A 172 -23.09 -4.72 17.71
C GLY A 172 -22.12 -5.86 17.36
N GLY A 173 -21.29 -5.68 16.34
CA GLY A 173 -19.98 -6.35 16.16
C GLY A 173 -19.90 -7.89 16.13
N GLY A 174 -20.99 -8.64 16.33
CA GLY A 174 -21.01 -10.05 16.78
C GLY A 174 -20.39 -11.13 15.89
N GLY A 175 -19.56 -10.77 14.91
CA GLY A 175 -18.78 -11.72 14.11
C GLY A 175 -17.47 -11.17 13.54
N ILE A 176 -17.03 -9.98 13.95
CA ILE A 176 -15.76 -9.38 13.51
C ILE A 176 -14.71 -9.71 14.58
N ARG A 177 -13.53 -10.21 14.19
CA ARG A 177 -12.44 -10.43 15.14
C ARG A 177 -11.86 -9.09 15.57
N VAL A 178 -11.30 -8.99 16.77
CA VAL A 178 -10.74 -7.72 17.31
C VAL A 178 -9.79 -7.02 16.30
N GLY A 179 -8.86 -7.77 15.68
CA GLY A 179 -7.98 -7.20 14.66
C GLY A 179 -8.70 -6.74 13.37
N ASP A 180 -9.76 -7.44 12.99
CA ASP A 180 -10.59 -7.07 11.83
C ASP A 180 -11.42 -5.81 12.15
N GLU A 181 -11.69 -5.50 13.42
CA GLU A 181 -12.47 -4.33 13.85
C GLU A 181 -11.71 -3.02 13.65
N ILE A 182 -10.40 -3.01 13.86
CA ILE A 182 -9.54 -1.85 13.60
C ILE A 182 -9.52 -1.54 12.10
N GLU A 183 -9.22 -2.54 11.26
CA GLU A 183 -9.25 -2.38 9.79
C GLU A 183 -10.65 -1.97 9.32
N TRP A 184 -11.70 -2.59 9.88
CA TRP A 184 -13.08 -2.26 9.58
C TRP A 184 -13.42 -0.80 9.85
N SER A 185 -13.13 -0.32 11.07
CA SER A 185 -13.41 1.04 11.51
C SER A 185 -12.63 2.05 10.67
N PHE A 186 -11.36 1.75 10.39
CA PHE A 186 -10.50 2.57 9.53
C PHE A 186 -11.12 2.78 8.15
N TRP A 187 -11.40 1.71 7.41
CA TRP A 187 -11.89 1.83 6.03
C TRP A 187 -13.29 2.41 5.94
N LYS A 188 -14.16 2.10 6.91
CA LYS A 188 -15.48 2.72 7.01
C LYS A 188 -15.34 4.24 7.16
N THR A 189 -14.51 4.68 8.11
CA THR A 189 -14.33 6.09 8.42
C THR A 189 -13.60 6.82 7.30
N LEU A 190 -12.54 6.24 6.74
CA LEU A 190 -11.84 6.80 5.57
C LEU A 190 -12.76 6.92 4.35
N ALA A 191 -13.61 5.92 4.07
CA ALA A 191 -14.59 6.01 2.98
C ALA A 191 -15.64 7.09 3.21
N ALA A 192 -16.13 7.23 4.44
CA ALA A 192 -17.09 8.27 4.78
C ALA A 192 -16.45 9.66 4.67
N THR A 193 -15.23 9.84 5.23
CA THR A 193 -14.45 11.07 5.11
C THR A 193 -14.18 11.42 3.65
N CYS A 194 -13.76 10.44 2.83
CA CYS A 194 -13.51 10.63 1.40
C CYS A 194 -14.75 11.17 0.66
N LEU A 195 -15.94 10.68 0.99
CA LEU A 195 -17.18 11.14 0.38
C LEU A 195 -17.64 12.51 0.93
N SER A 196 -17.49 12.75 2.23
CA SER A 196 -17.94 13.99 2.89
C SER A 196 -16.94 15.15 2.81
N ASP A 197 -15.68 14.88 2.49
CA ASP A 197 -14.63 15.90 2.45
C ASP A 197 -14.95 16.96 1.38
N THR A 198 -14.78 18.22 1.76
CA THR A 198 -15.00 19.39 0.90
C THR A 198 -13.78 20.30 0.83
N SER A 199 -12.73 20.07 1.63
CA SER A 199 -11.53 20.92 1.59
C SER A 199 -10.52 20.36 0.59
N ILE A 200 -10.08 19.12 0.79
CA ILE A 200 -9.05 18.49 -0.06
C ILE A 200 -9.64 18.12 -1.42
N SER A 201 -10.84 17.54 -1.44
CA SER A 201 -11.56 17.16 -2.67
C SER A 201 -11.80 18.36 -3.57
N ALA A 202 -12.09 19.55 -3.01
CA ALA A 202 -12.31 20.77 -3.79
C ALA A 202 -11.06 21.19 -4.57
N VAL A 203 -9.85 20.99 -4.02
CA VAL A 203 -8.59 21.29 -4.71
C VAL A 203 -8.51 20.56 -6.05
N VAL A 204 -8.97 19.31 -6.08
CA VAL A 204 -8.85 18.41 -7.24
C VAL A 204 -10.09 18.50 -8.13
N GLU A 205 -11.29 18.49 -7.55
CA GLU A 205 -12.54 18.42 -8.32
C GLU A 205 -12.90 19.73 -9.03
N GLN A 206 -12.46 20.88 -8.49
CA GLN A 206 -12.71 22.18 -9.13
C GLN A 206 -11.69 22.52 -10.23
N SER A 207 -10.55 21.83 -10.27
CA SER A 207 -9.48 22.08 -11.24
C SER A 207 -9.74 21.29 -12.52
N THR A 208 -9.56 21.84 -13.71
CA THR A 208 -9.68 21.11 -14.99
C THR A 208 -8.63 20.00 -15.11
N VAL A 209 -8.85 18.99 -15.98
CA VAL A 209 -7.89 17.89 -16.15
C VAL A 209 -6.48 18.39 -16.51
N PRO A 210 -6.29 19.38 -17.42
CA PRO A 210 -4.97 19.98 -17.63
C PRO A 210 -4.38 20.62 -16.36
N GLN A 211 -5.19 21.36 -15.59
CA GLN A 211 -4.75 22.00 -14.35
C GLN A 211 -4.33 20.99 -13.26
N LEU A 212 -4.86 19.75 -13.29
CA LEU A 212 -4.41 18.69 -12.38
C LEU A 212 -2.94 18.34 -12.59
N THR A 213 -2.48 18.40 -13.84
CA THR A 213 -1.16 17.92 -14.24
C THR A 213 -0.11 19.01 -14.42
N HIS A 214 -0.51 20.28 -14.52
CA HIS A 214 0.43 21.39 -14.76
C HIS A 214 1.10 21.88 -13.47
N CYS A 215 2.41 22.15 -13.55
CA CYS A 215 3.20 22.73 -12.46
C CYS A 215 3.15 24.26 -12.42
N GLU A 216 2.99 24.91 -13.58
CA GLU A 216 2.96 26.36 -13.70
C GLU A 216 1.51 26.81 -13.95
N LEU A 217 1.03 27.73 -13.11
CA LEU A 217 -0.24 28.41 -13.32
C LEU A 217 0.03 29.82 -13.87
N GLU A 218 -0.81 30.26 -14.80
CA GLU A 218 -0.69 31.58 -15.43
C GLU A 218 -0.81 32.74 -14.43
N ASP A 219 -1.46 32.52 -13.29
CA ASP A 219 -1.68 33.49 -12.22
C ASP A 219 -0.57 33.51 -11.15
N GLY A 220 0.45 32.64 -11.27
CA GLY A 220 1.50 32.49 -10.28
C GLY A 220 1.05 31.83 -8.96
N GLY A 221 -0.14 31.22 -8.93
CA GLY A 221 -0.65 30.46 -7.81
C GLY A 221 0.04 29.10 -7.63
N LEU A 222 -0.29 28.41 -6.53
CA LEU A 222 0.17 27.05 -6.28
C LEU A 222 -0.56 26.06 -7.19
N SER A 223 0.20 25.18 -7.85
CA SER A 223 -0.35 24.05 -8.62
C SER A 223 -1.25 23.14 -7.75
N VAL A 224 -2.08 22.31 -8.37
CA VAL A 224 -2.90 21.31 -7.64
C VAL A 224 -2.02 20.43 -6.75
N ILE A 225 -0.89 19.96 -7.27
CA ILE A 225 0.06 19.10 -6.56
C ILE A 225 0.66 19.84 -5.36
N GLU A 226 1.07 21.10 -5.52
CA GLU A 226 1.61 21.89 -4.41
C GLU A 226 0.56 22.20 -3.35
N ARG A 227 -0.69 22.47 -3.73
CA ARG A 227 -1.79 22.64 -2.78
C ARG A 227 -2.04 21.37 -1.96
N LEU A 228 -2.01 20.19 -2.60
CA LEU A 228 -2.13 18.91 -1.91
C LEU A 228 -0.93 18.64 -0.99
N LEU A 229 0.29 19.01 -1.39
CA LEU A 229 1.48 18.90 -0.55
C LEU A 229 1.39 19.79 0.69
N VAL A 230 0.91 21.03 0.55
CA VAL A 230 0.65 21.93 1.68
C VAL A 230 -0.43 21.34 2.59
N ALA A 231 -1.52 20.80 2.04
CA ALA A 231 -2.58 20.18 2.83
C ALA A 231 -2.08 18.96 3.64
N LEU A 232 -1.18 18.16 3.04
CA LEU A 232 -0.49 17.04 3.71
C LEU A 232 0.40 17.51 4.88
N ASP A 233 0.87 18.75 4.88
CA ASP A 233 1.67 19.33 5.97
C ASP A 233 0.79 19.89 7.11
N CYS A 234 -0.46 20.28 6.82
CA CYS A 234 -1.34 20.96 7.76
C CYS A 234 -2.08 20.04 8.73
N ARG A 235 -2.31 18.77 8.38
CA ARG A 235 -2.99 17.75 9.22
C ARG A 235 -4.32 18.23 9.84
N GLU A 236 -5.22 18.77 9.02
CA GLU A 236 -6.49 19.37 9.51
C GLU A 236 -7.46 18.34 10.15
N SER A 237 -7.38 17.08 9.73
CA SER A 237 -8.22 15.99 10.26
C SER A 237 -7.45 14.67 10.32
N GLU A 238 -7.98 13.69 11.07
CA GLU A 238 -7.38 12.36 11.24
C GLU A 238 -7.04 11.68 9.89
N PHE A 239 -7.88 11.87 8.87
CA PHE A 239 -7.70 11.25 7.55
C PHE A 239 -7.20 12.21 6.46
N SER A 240 -6.89 13.46 6.81
CA SER A 240 -6.43 14.47 5.84
C SER A 240 -5.16 14.02 5.11
N ASP A 241 -4.21 13.42 5.82
CA ASP A 241 -2.97 12.90 5.24
C ASP A 241 -3.25 11.75 4.25
N SER A 242 -4.14 10.81 4.63
CA SER A 242 -4.52 9.68 3.79
C SER A 242 -5.21 10.14 2.49
N LEU A 243 -6.11 11.13 2.58
CA LEU A 243 -6.76 11.71 1.41
C LEU A 243 -5.76 12.44 0.51
N CYS A 244 -4.85 13.25 1.07
CA CYS A 244 -3.82 13.94 0.30
C CYS A 244 -2.91 12.95 -0.42
N VAL A 245 -2.43 11.91 0.28
CA VAL A 245 -1.59 10.85 -0.29
C VAL A 245 -2.28 10.18 -1.47
N ARG A 246 -3.56 9.81 -1.32
CA ARG A 246 -4.32 9.16 -2.39
C ARG A 246 -4.61 10.08 -3.57
N TYR A 247 -5.02 11.32 -3.33
CA TYR A 247 -5.23 12.28 -4.42
C TYR A 247 -3.93 12.61 -5.15
N LEU A 248 -2.81 12.74 -4.44
CA LEU A 248 -1.49 12.87 -5.06
C LEU A 248 -1.19 11.66 -5.95
N GLY A 249 -1.38 10.43 -5.46
CA GLY A 249 -1.22 9.22 -6.28
C GLY A 249 -2.14 9.18 -7.49
N GLY A 250 -3.40 9.60 -7.34
CA GLY A 250 -4.37 9.70 -8.43
C GLY A 250 -3.96 10.71 -9.50
N VAL A 251 -3.56 11.92 -9.09
CA VAL A 251 -3.09 12.98 -10.00
C VAL A 251 -1.79 12.58 -10.70
N LEU A 252 -0.83 12.01 -9.98
CA LEU A 252 0.46 11.56 -10.54
C LEU A 252 0.32 10.33 -11.44
N SER A 253 -0.80 9.61 -11.36
CA SER A 253 -1.11 8.54 -12.31
C SER A 253 -1.48 9.06 -13.70
N LEU A 254 -1.78 10.36 -13.85
CA LEU A 254 -2.03 11.00 -15.13
C LEU A 254 -0.69 11.31 -15.83
N PRO A 255 -0.58 11.08 -17.14
CA PRO A 255 0.69 11.25 -17.85
C PRO A 255 1.14 12.71 -17.95
N GLY A 256 0.21 13.68 -17.88
CA GLY A 256 0.49 15.09 -18.16
C GLY A 256 1.60 15.70 -17.31
N PHE A 257 1.69 15.34 -16.03
CA PHE A 257 2.71 15.89 -15.12
C PHE A 257 4.12 15.48 -15.52
N TRP A 258 4.30 14.20 -15.88
CA TRP A 258 5.61 13.62 -16.20
C TRP A 258 6.11 13.98 -17.60
N LEU A 259 5.22 14.44 -18.47
CA LEU A 259 5.53 14.96 -19.80
C LEU A 259 6.01 16.41 -19.75
N ASP A 260 5.81 17.12 -18.63
CA ASP A 260 6.36 18.45 -18.41
C ASP A 260 7.87 18.35 -18.15
N SER A 261 8.63 19.27 -18.77
CA SER A 261 10.09 19.39 -18.61
C SER A 261 10.51 20.79 -18.14
N GLY A 262 9.55 21.62 -17.72
CA GLY A 262 9.80 22.94 -17.19
C GLY A 262 10.59 22.93 -15.87
N ARG A 263 11.17 24.09 -15.53
CA ARG A 263 11.93 24.25 -14.28
C ARG A 263 11.05 24.02 -13.05
N ALA A 264 9.79 24.46 -13.09
CA ALA A 264 8.84 24.24 -12.01
C ALA A 264 8.60 22.75 -11.72
N HIS A 265 8.52 21.91 -12.77
CA HIS A 265 8.39 20.46 -12.60
C HIS A 265 9.53 19.88 -11.77
N GLY A 266 10.79 20.31 -12.01
CA GLY A 266 11.94 19.84 -11.23
C GLY A 266 11.83 20.14 -9.73
N GLU A 267 11.34 21.32 -9.36
CA GLU A 267 11.14 21.71 -7.95
C GLU A 267 9.93 21.00 -7.32
N VAL A 268 8.82 20.85 -8.06
CA VAL A 268 7.64 20.12 -7.58
C VAL A 268 7.96 18.63 -7.38
N ALA A 269 8.66 18.00 -8.32
CA ALA A 269 9.14 16.62 -8.19
C ALA A 269 10.05 16.43 -6.97
N LYS A 270 10.86 17.43 -6.63
CA LYS A 270 11.69 17.40 -5.42
C LYS A 270 10.83 17.44 -4.16
N LYS A 271 9.84 18.33 -4.09
CA LYS A 271 8.88 18.39 -2.97
C LYS A 271 8.12 17.08 -2.83
N LEU A 272 7.68 16.47 -3.94
CA LEU A 272 7.05 15.15 -3.96
C LEU A 272 7.96 14.05 -3.38
N CYS A 273 9.23 14.02 -3.76
CA CYS A 273 10.18 13.04 -3.20
C CYS A 273 10.39 13.24 -1.69
N LEU A 274 10.46 14.49 -1.22
CA LEU A 274 10.57 14.79 0.21
C LEU A 274 9.32 14.36 1.00
N ALA A 275 8.13 14.61 0.45
CA ALA A 275 6.88 14.13 1.03
C ALA A 275 6.82 12.60 1.06
N ALA A 276 7.23 11.94 -0.02
CA ALA A 276 7.33 10.48 -0.11
C ALA A 276 8.28 9.90 0.96
N ILE A 277 9.46 10.49 1.16
CA ILE A 277 10.40 10.10 2.23
C ILE A 277 9.73 10.19 3.60
N ARG A 278 9.01 11.29 3.87
CA ARG A 278 8.30 11.45 5.15
C ARG A 278 7.25 10.36 5.34
N VAL A 279 6.37 10.16 4.36
CA VAL A 279 5.31 9.14 4.44
C VAL A 279 5.90 7.74 4.64
N LEU A 280 7.00 7.42 3.95
CA LEU A 280 7.72 6.16 4.13
C LEU A 280 8.29 5.99 5.54
N LYS A 281 8.86 7.05 6.13
CA LYS A 281 9.36 7.04 7.51
C LYS A 281 8.23 6.94 8.53
N ASP A 282 7.10 7.61 8.29
CA ASP A 282 5.93 7.56 9.17
C ASP A 282 5.37 6.14 9.30
N ILE A 283 5.44 5.32 8.24
CA ILE A 283 5.06 3.89 8.27
C ILE A 283 6.21 2.95 8.69
N GLY A 284 7.38 3.48 9.06
CA GLY A 284 8.54 2.72 9.52
C GLY A 284 9.33 1.99 8.42
N ALA A 285 9.31 2.46 7.18
CA ALA A 285 10.10 1.86 6.08
C ALA A 285 11.62 1.98 6.30
N ASP A 286 12.07 2.89 7.14
CA ASP A 286 13.48 3.06 7.55
C ASP A 286 13.91 2.08 8.65
N LEU A 287 12.98 1.31 9.23
CA LEU A 287 13.27 0.34 10.27
C LEU A 287 13.86 -0.95 9.66
N ILE A 288 14.94 -1.45 10.27
CA ILE A 288 15.64 -2.69 9.86
C ILE A 288 14.73 -3.92 10.02
N GLN A 289 13.84 -3.88 11.00
CA GLN A 289 12.82 -4.90 11.23
C GLN A 289 11.44 -4.25 11.18
N PRO A 290 10.43 -4.95 10.63
CA PRO A 290 9.07 -4.45 10.68
C PRO A 290 8.70 -4.16 12.13
N PRO A 291 8.02 -3.03 12.41
CA PRO A 291 7.63 -2.70 13.76
C PRO A 291 6.83 -3.87 14.34
N VAL A 292 7.28 -4.41 15.47
CA VAL A 292 6.53 -5.45 16.17
C VAL A 292 5.16 -4.83 16.48
N PRO A 293 4.04 -5.42 16.00
CA PRO A 293 2.73 -4.86 16.27
C PRO A 293 2.55 -4.81 17.77
N VAL A 294 2.60 -3.60 18.33
CA VAL A 294 2.37 -3.39 19.75
C VAL A 294 0.88 -3.63 19.96
N PRO A 295 0.47 -4.60 20.79
CA PRO A 295 -0.93 -4.94 20.97
C PRO A 295 -1.81 -3.81 21.53
N ASP A 296 -1.22 -2.70 21.96
CA ASP A 296 -1.91 -1.57 22.59
C ASP A 296 -2.41 -0.54 21.55
N ASP A 297 -3.54 -0.89 20.93
CA ASP A 297 -4.78 -0.11 20.71
C ASP A 297 -4.77 1.38 20.28
N THR A 298 -3.65 2.00 19.91
CA THR A 298 -3.64 3.45 19.58
C THR A 298 -2.86 3.88 18.34
N SER A 299 -2.18 2.98 17.63
CA SER A 299 -1.63 3.37 16.34
C SER A 299 -2.77 3.59 15.35
N SER A 300 -3.03 4.85 15.00
CA SER A 300 -3.95 5.20 13.93
C SER A 300 -3.61 4.34 12.70
N PRO A 301 -4.58 3.58 12.18
CA PRO A 301 -4.31 2.67 11.08
C PRO A 301 -3.77 3.47 9.88
N PHE A 302 -2.59 3.07 9.40
CA PHE A 302 -1.96 3.72 8.26
C PHE A 302 -2.61 3.28 6.95
N ASP A 303 -2.75 4.23 6.02
CA ASP A 303 -3.22 3.95 4.66
C ASP A 303 -2.07 3.38 3.80
N TYR A 304 -1.71 2.12 4.04
CA TYR A 304 -0.67 1.42 3.27
C TYR A 304 -1.01 1.35 1.78
N GLU A 305 -2.28 1.12 1.43
CA GLU A 305 -2.72 1.05 0.03
C GLU A 305 -2.60 2.41 -0.68
N GLY A 306 -2.97 3.51 -0.02
CA GLY A 306 -2.80 4.86 -0.55
C GLY A 306 -1.33 5.25 -0.67
N THR A 307 -0.52 4.87 0.32
CA THR A 307 0.94 5.08 0.30
C THR A 307 1.59 4.32 -0.85
N ASP A 308 1.26 3.04 -1.03
CA ASP A 308 1.81 2.22 -2.11
C ASP A 308 1.41 2.78 -3.48
N LEU A 309 0.18 3.29 -3.64
CA LEU A 309 -0.26 3.98 -4.86
C LEU A 309 0.57 5.24 -5.15
N LEU A 310 0.76 6.12 -4.16
CA LEU A 310 1.55 7.35 -4.32
C LEU A 310 2.98 7.04 -4.73
N ILE A 311 3.61 6.08 -4.05
CA ILE A 311 5.01 5.77 -4.27
C ILE A 311 5.20 5.02 -5.59
N ASP A 312 4.31 4.07 -5.94
CA ASP A 312 4.37 3.36 -7.22
C ASP A 312 4.22 4.32 -8.41
N THR A 313 3.28 5.27 -8.33
CA THR A 313 3.05 6.28 -9.38
C THR A 313 4.21 7.26 -9.50
N LEU A 314 4.80 7.69 -8.37
CA LEU A 314 6.03 8.50 -8.33
C LEU A 314 7.20 7.79 -9.02
N LEU A 315 7.47 6.53 -8.65
CA LEU A 315 8.51 5.71 -9.26
C LEU A 315 8.25 5.49 -10.76
N HIS A 316 7.01 5.17 -11.13
CA HIS A 316 6.64 4.95 -12.53
C HIS A 316 6.87 6.20 -13.38
N GLY A 317 6.38 7.34 -12.90
CA GLY A 317 6.49 8.62 -13.58
C GLY A 317 7.93 9.09 -13.75
N ILE A 318 8.72 9.04 -12.68
CA ILE A 318 10.15 9.35 -12.73
C ILE A 318 10.88 8.40 -13.70
N SER A 319 10.55 7.10 -13.66
CA SER A 319 11.06 6.13 -14.64
C SER A 319 10.76 6.58 -16.07
N CYS A 320 9.51 6.92 -16.39
CA CYS A 320 9.13 7.39 -17.71
C CYS A 320 9.87 8.68 -18.11
N HIS A 321 10.06 9.61 -17.17
CA HIS A 321 10.81 10.84 -17.39
C HIS A 321 12.31 10.57 -17.68
N PHE A 322 12.93 9.59 -16.99
CA PHE A 322 14.32 9.18 -17.25
C PHE A 322 14.55 8.73 -18.70
N THR A 323 13.60 8.01 -19.30
CA THR A 323 13.71 7.56 -20.70
C THR A 323 13.73 8.71 -21.71
N ILE A 324 13.31 9.91 -21.30
CA ILE A 324 13.25 11.09 -22.16
C ILE A 324 14.51 11.95 -22.02
N ALA A 325 15.17 11.92 -20.85
CA ALA A 325 16.25 12.85 -20.47
C ALA A 325 17.58 12.14 -20.12
N GLU A 326 18.04 11.21 -20.97
CA GLU A 326 19.10 10.22 -20.67
C GLU A 326 20.42 10.81 -20.13
N ASP A 327 20.79 12.05 -20.48
CA ASP A 327 22.13 12.59 -20.19
C ASP A 327 22.24 13.54 -18.98
N LEU A 328 21.13 14.06 -18.42
CA LEU A 328 21.16 15.17 -17.46
C LEU A 328 20.29 14.96 -16.21
N TRP A 329 20.00 13.71 -15.86
CA TRP A 329 19.14 13.44 -14.71
C TRP A 329 19.83 13.64 -13.35
N HIS A 330 21.14 13.37 -13.27
CA HIS A 330 21.91 13.51 -12.02
C HIS A 330 22.05 14.96 -11.54
N ILE A 331 21.79 15.94 -12.43
CA ILE A 331 21.76 17.36 -12.09
C ILE A 331 20.35 17.85 -11.71
N GLN A 332 19.32 16.99 -11.77
CA GLN A 332 17.96 17.39 -11.46
C GLN A 332 17.80 17.64 -9.95
N PRO A 333 17.05 18.67 -9.53
CA PRO A 333 16.88 19.03 -8.12
C PRO A 333 16.29 17.90 -7.25
N TRP A 334 15.52 17.00 -7.86
CA TRP A 334 14.84 15.90 -7.18
C TRP A 334 15.69 14.62 -7.06
N PHE A 335 16.81 14.51 -7.76
CA PHE A 335 17.54 13.24 -7.89
C PHE A 335 18.01 12.66 -6.54
N SER A 336 18.59 13.49 -5.66
CA SER A 336 19.08 13.02 -4.36
C SER A 336 17.95 12.51 -3.46
N SER A 337 16.84 13.23 -3.37
CA SER A 337 15.66 12.80 -2.62
C SER A 337 15.03 11.55 -3.23
N PHE A 338 15.00 11.43 -4.55
CA PHE A 338 14.52 10.23 -5.22
C PHE A 338 15.39 8.99 -4.90
N ALA A 339 16.71 9.16 -4.85
CA ALA A 339 17.61 8.08 -4.45
C ALA A 339 17.30 7.58 -3.03
N GLU A 340 17.01 8.49 -2.09
CA GLU A 340 16.60 8.13 -0.72
C GLU A 340 15.26 7.37 -0.70
N VAL A 341 14.26 7.79 -1.50
CA VAL A 341 12.99 7.03 -1.66
C VAL A 341 13.27 5.58 -2.08
N VAL A 342 14.11 5.39 -3.11
CA VAL A 342 14.46 4.05 -3.61
C VAL A 342 15.23 3.23 -2.56
N GLN A 343 16.06 3.86 -1.74
CA GLN A 343 16.75 3.17 -0.65
C GLN A 343 15.79 2.67 0.42
N LEU A 344 14.87 3.52 0.89
CA LEU A 344 13.86 3.15 1.89
C LEU A 344 13.03 1.96 1.39
N LEU A 345 12.60 2.00 0.12
CA LEU A 345 11.80 0.94 -0.49
C LEU A 345 12.53 -0.38 -0.70
N ARG A 346 13.86 -0.40 -0.68
CA ARG A 346 14.65 -1.64 -0.77
C ARG A 346 14.82 -2.32 0.59
N GLY A 347 14.27 -1.74 1.66
CA GLY A 347 14.20 -2.38 2.96
C GLY A 347 13.21 -3.55 3.00
N PRO A 348 13.39 -4.52 3.92
CA PRO A 348 12.51 -5.68 4.05
C PRO A 348 11.09 -5.29 4.45
N THR A 349 10.94 -4.24 5.26
CA THR A 349 9.64 -3.73 5.71
C THR A 349 8.76 -3.26 4.54
N SER A 350 9.35 -2.69 3.49
CA SER A 350 8.62 -2.23 2.32
C SER A 350 8.09 -3.36 1.43
N GLU A 351 8.73 -4.54 1.42
CA GLU A 351 8.23 -5.70 0.65
C GLU A 351 6.85 -6.15 1.15
N GLU A 352 6.66 -6.12 2.47
CA GLU A 352 5.41 -6.50 3.12
C GLU A 352 4.35 -5.38 3.04
N LEU A 353 4.75 -4.14 3.34
CA LEU A 353 3.81 -3.02 3.46
C LEU A 353 3.43 -2.39 2.11
N LEU A 354 4.35 -2.34 1.14
CA LEU A 354 4.24 -1.60 -0.12
C LEU A 354 4.68 -2.46 -1.32
N PRO A 355 4.00 -3.59 -1.58
CA PRO A 355 4.48 -4.59 -2.53
C PRO A 355 4.68 -4.07 -3.95
N ASN A 356 3.83 -3.14 -4.43
CA ASN A 356 3.96 -2.60 -5.79
C ASN A 356 5.18 -1.69 -5.90
N SER A 357 5.33 -0.77 -4.95
CA SER A 357 6.46 0.16 -4.85
C SER A 357 7.78 -0.57 -4.69
N TRP A 358 7.83 -1.58 -3.82
CA TRP A 358 9.01 -2.43 -3.62
C TRP A 358 9.40 -3.16 -4.90
N THR A 359 8.43 -3.79 -5.58
CA THR A 359 8.65 -4.52 -6.84
C THR A 359 9.23 -3.59 -7.90
N ARG A 360 8.73 -2.36 -7.97
CA ARG A 360 9.24 -1.37 -8.91
C ARG A 360 10.64 -0.89 -8.52
N ALA A 361 10.88 -0.52 -7.27
CA ALA A 361 12.18 -0.03 -6.78
C ALA A 361 13.33 -1.06 -6.88
N THR A 362 12.99 -2.35 -6.84
CA THR A 362 13.93 -3.48 -6.98
C THR A 362 14.08 -4.00 -8.42
N SER A 363 13.33 -3.43 -9.38
CA SER A 363 13.45 -3.79 -10.79
C SER A 363 14.85 -3.51 -11.35
N GLU A 364 15.26 -4.29 -12.36
CA GLU A 364 16.57 -4.15 -13.04
C GLU A 364 16.83 -2.70 -13.50
N ARG A 365 15.78 -2.03 -13.99
CA ARG A 365 15.84 -0.63 -14.41
C ARG A 365 16.34 0.29 -13.29
N PHE A 366 15.78 0.19 -12.09
CA PHE A 366 16.21 1.01 -10.97
C PHE A 366 17.52 0.54 -10.34
N ASN A 367 17.85 -0.75 -10.45
CA ASN A 367 19.16 -1.25 -10.05
C ASN A 367 20.28 -0.68 -10.92
N MET A 368 20.02 -0.41 -12.21
CA MET A 368 20.99 0.26 -13.09
C MET A 368 21.12 1.76 -12.81
N LEU A 369 20.01 2.44 -12.48
CA LEU A 369 19.98 3.89 -12.24
C LEU A 369 20.60 4.28 -10.90
N ILE A 370 20.35 3.47 -9.87
CA ILE A 370 20.90 3.68 -8.52
C ILE A 370 21.67 2.39 -8.14
N PRO A 371 22.82 2.14 -8.80
CA PRO A 371 23.59 0.90 -8.65
C PRO A 371 24.41 0.85 -7.35
N ALA A 372 24.41 1.93 -6.57
CA ALA A 372 25.46 2.20 -5.59
C ALA A 372 24.98 2.74 -4.24
N LEU A 373 23.95 2.12 -3.64
CA LEU A 373 23.68 2.29 -2.20
C LEU A 373 23.60 0.97 -1.42
N TYR A 374 23.48 -0.17 -2.12
CA TYR A 374 23.69 -1.49 -1.52
C TYR A 374 25.13 -1.69 -1.04
N ARG A 375 26.11 -1.09 -1.73
CA ARG A 375 27.54 -1.23 -1.38
C ARG A 375 27.89 -0.60 -0.03
N ASP A 376 27.26 0.50 0.37
CA ASP A 376 27.64 1.20 1.61
C ASP A 376 26.86 0.69 2.84
N VAL A 377 25.64 0.20 2.66
CA VAL A 377 24.86 -0.43 3.74
C VAL A 377 25.38 -1.84 4.06
N GLU A 378 25.76 -2.64 3.06
CA GLU A 378 26.49 -3.89 3.30
C GLU A 378 27.88 -3.64 3.94
N MET A 379 28.52 -2.50 3.67
CA MET A 379 29.80 -2.16 4.32
C MET A 379 29.66 -1.63 5.75
N ASN A 380 28.51 -1.08 6.14
CA ASN A 380 28.25 -0.62 7.51
C ASN A 380 27.68 -1.70 8.44
N ILE A 381 27.22 -2.85 7.92
CA ILE A 381 27.15 -4.09 8.70
C ILE A 381 28.59 -4.50 8.96
N ARG A 382 29.20 -4.06 10.07
CA ARG A 382 30.61 -4.32 10.49
C ARG A 382 31.24 -5.49 9.71
N VAL A 383 31.78 -5.18 8.53
CA VAL A 383 32.62 -6.12 7.82
C VAL A 383 33.95 -5.99 8.55
N GLU A 384 34.17 -6.85 9.54
CA GLU A 384 35.53 -7.05 10.03
C GLU A 384 36.39 -7.31 8.79
N PRO A 385 37.44 -6.51 8.54
CA PRO A 385 38.26 -6.68 7.36
C PRO A 385 38.68 -8.14 7.31
N ALA A 386 38.34 -8.82 6.22
CA ALA A 386 38.53 -10.26 6.08
C ALA A 386 39.90 -10.63 6.64
N THR A 387 39.90 -11.33 7.78
CA THR A 387 41.14 -11.73 8.44
C THR A 387 42.00 -12.46 7.43
N ASN A 388 43.33 -12.42 7.59
CA ASN A 388 44.25 -13.10 6.67
C ASN A 388 43.85 -14.57 6.41
N VAL A 389 43.15 -15.20 7.36
CA VAL A 389 42.53 -16.53 7.24
C VAL A 389 41.50 -16.63 6.11
N LEU A 390 40.58 -15.68 5.98
CA LEU A 390 39.54 -15.69 4.94
C LEU A 390 40.12 -15.44 3.55
N ARG A 391 41.12 -14.55 3.44
CA ARG A 391 41.86 -14.35 2.19
C ARG A 391 42.59 -15.62 1.76
N GLU A 392 43.16 -16.35 2.70
CA GLU A 392 43.88 -17.58 2.42
C GLU A 392 42.92 -18.74 2.06
N GLN A 393 41.75 -18.82 2.69
CA GLN A 393 40.68 -19.76 2.33
C GLN A 393 40.13 -19.48 0.92
N ALA A 394 39.89 -18.22 0.57
CA ALA A 394 39.46 -17.84 -0.77
C ALA A 394 40.52 -18.16 -1.84
N ARG A 395 41.81 -17.91 -1.53
CA ARG A 395 42.92 -18.30 -2.40
C ARG A 395 43.01 -19.81 -2.61
N ARG A 396 42.80 -20.61 -1.56
CA ARG A 396 42.77 -22.08 -1.68
C ARG A 396 41.60 -22.55 -2.53
N ALA A 397 40.39 -22.04 -2.30
CA ALA A 397 39.21 -22.39 -3.09
C ALA A 397 39.36 -22.01 -4.58
N LEU A 398 40.02 -20.90 -4.90
CA LEU A 398 40.32 -20.51 -6.28
C LEU A 398 41.44 -21.36 -6.90
N ALA A 399 42.47 -21.72 -6.12
CA ALA A 399 43.53 -22.61 -6.56
C ALA A 399 42.98 -24.01 -6.89
N GLU A 400 42.04 -24.53 -6.08
CA GLU A 400 41.31 -25.77 -6.35
C GLU A 400 40.48 -25.71 -7.64
N ARG A 401 40.03 -24.52 -8.03
CA ARG A 401 39.30 -24.27 -9.29
C ARG A 401 40.20 -23.88 -10.47
N ASN A 402 41.52 -23.95 -10.32
CA ASN A 402 42.52 -23.66 -11.36
C ASN A 402 42.49 -22.23 -11.93
N ILE A 403 41.93 -21.26 -11.18
CA ILE A 403 41.87 -19.85 -11.56
C ILE A 403 43.19 -19.18 -11.17
N ARG A 404 44.04 -18.81 -12.15
CA ARG A 404 45.42 -18.36 -11.88
C ARG A 404 45.58 -16.84 -11.79
N GLY A 405 46.28 -16.41 -10.74
CA GLY A 405 47.23 -15.28 -10.69
C GLY A 405 46.70 -13.86 -10.92
N LYS A 406 46.25 -13.55 -12.15
CA LYS A 406 45.77 -12.21 -12.53
C LYS A 406 44.25 -12.06 -12.43
N GLU A 407 43.51 -13.15 -12.59
CA GLU A 407 42.04 -13.13 -12.45
C GLU A 407 41.62 -13.01 -10.98
N ALA A 408 42.35 -13.65 -10.06
CA ALA A 408 42.06 -13.63 -8.63
C ALA A 408 42.29 -12.26 -7.96
N SER A 409 43.23 -11.44 -8.46
CA SER A 409 43.47 -10.08 -7.98
C SER A 409 42.37 -9.09 -8.38
N ASN A 410 41.52 -9.50 -9.32
CA ASN A 410 40.45 -8.70 -9.90
C ASN A 410 39.06 -9.09 -9.36
N LEU A 411 39.01 -9.94 -8.33
CA LEU A 411 37.79 -10.38 -7.66
C LEU A 411 37.69 -9.75 -6.26
N LEU A 412 36.51 -9.26 -5.92
CA LEU A 412 36.12 -8.93 -4.55
C LEU A 412 35.62 -10.22 -3.88
N TYR A 413 35.87 -10.39 -2.57
CA TYR A 413 35.50 -11.58 -1.81
C TYR A 413 34.66 -11.21 -0.60
N TRP A 414 33.60 -11.99 -0.34
CA TRP A 414 32.74 -11.83 0.83
C TRP A 414 32.41 -13.20 1.44
N ASN A 415 32.27 -13.26 2.77
CA ASN A 415 31.75 -14.44 3.46
C ASN A 415 30.33 -14.13 3.96
N VAL A 416 29.33 -14.78 3.39
CA VAL A 416 27.92 -14.64 3.78
C VAL A 416 27.44 -15.99 4.29
N GLY A 417 27.21 -16.10 5.60
CA GLY A 417 26.70 -17.32 6.23
C GLY A 417 27.60 -18.56 6.03
N GLY A 418 28.92 -18.38 5.98
CA GLY A 418 29.90 -19.47 5.78
C GLY A 418 30.19 -19.80 4.31
N LYS A 419 29.60 -19.07 3.35
CA LYS A 419 29.88 -19.22 1.91
C LYS A 419 30.70 -18.05 1.41
N ILE A 420 31.78 -18.36 0.68
CA ILE A 420 32.62 -17.34 0.02
C ILE A 420 32.01 -17.01 -1.34
N LEU A 421 31.53 -15.77 -1.50
CA LEU A 421 31.09 -15.19 -2.76
C LEU A 421 32.25 -14.39 -3.37
N TYR A 422 32.33 -14.39 -4.70
CA TYR A 422 33.31 -13.58 -5.44
C TYR A 422 32.66 -12.81 -6.58
N TRP A 423 33.08 -11.55 -6.79
CA TRP A 423 32.55 -10.67 -7.84
C TRP A 423 33.67 -9.96 -8.62
N PRO A 424 33.61 -9.87 -9.96
CA PRO A 424 34.61 -9.16 -10.75
C PRO A 424 34.59 -7.65 -10.48
N THR A 425 35.76 -7.06 -10.31
CA THR A 425 35.93 -5.61 -10.24
C THR A 425 35.44 -4.94 -11.54
N PRO A 426 34.96 -3.67 -11.49
CA PRO A 426 34.51 -2.96 -12.69
C PRO A 426 35.56 -2.91 -13.81
N ARG A 427 36.84 -2.86 -13.44
CA ARG A 427 37.97 -2.95 -14.38
C ARG A 427 38.00 -4.30 -15.10
N ALA A 428 37.81 -5.40 -14.39
CA ALA A 428 37.74 -6.75 -14.96
C ALA A 428 36.54 -6.93 -15.88
N GLN A 429 35.40 -6.30 -15.56
CA GLN A 429 34.21 -6.31 -16.42
C GLN A 429 34.43 -5.54 -17.73
N SER A 430 35.19 -4.44 -17.69
CA SER A 430 35.53 -3.68 -18.90
C SER A 430 36.57 -4.38 -19.79
N GLU A 431 37.45 -5.19 -19.21
CA GLU A 431 38.53 -5.89 -19.90
C GLU A 431 38.05 -7.24 -20.51
N ASN A 432 37.04 -7.90 -19.93
CA ASN A 432 36.44 -9.15 -20.46
C ASN A 432 35.11 -8.89 -21.20
N LYS A 433 35.17 -8.37 -22.43
CA LYS A 433 33.99 -8.33 -23.35
C LYS A 433 33.78 -9.61 -24.15
N GLY A 434 34.60 -10.64 -23.92
CA GLY A 434 34.39 -11.97 -24.49
C GLY A 434 34.87 -13.01 -23.50
N VAL A 435 34.04 -14.02 -23.25
CA VAL A 435 34.27 -15.14 -22.32
C VAL A 435 33.92 -14.81 -20.86
N VAL A 436 32.71 -15.18 -20.44
CA VAL A 436 32.38 -16.22 -19.44
C VAL A 436 30.85 -16.21 -19.26
N ARG A 437 30.24 -17.41 -19.31
CA ARG A 437 28.88 -17.69 -18.83
C ARG A 437 28.94 -18.17 -17.39
#